data_AF-A0AAD6KEG4-F1
#
_entry.id   AF-A0AAD6KEG4-F1
#
_cell.length_a   1.000
_cell.length_b   1.000
_cell.length_c   1.000
_cell.angle_alpha   90.00
_cell.angle_beta   90.00
_cell.angle_gamma   90.00
#
_symmetry.space_group_name_H-M   'P 1'
#
loop_
_entity.id
_entity.type
_entity.pdbx_description
1 polymer ?
#
loop_
_entity_poly.entity_id
_entity_poly.type
_entity_poly.pdbx_seq_one_letter_code
_entity_poly.pdbx_strand_id
1 'polypeptide(L)'
;MRSVIMDALGEISGRAKEINLIDLLTRDIVDLIGAHLDLFRRNQAAIGVDVMATLSTEERDERLKHHLIASKELHPALISPESEYKVLQQLVGGVLAIVLRPREAQCPLVWTIAREIVTCLVMQPLINLASPA
;
A
#
# COMPACT_ATOMS: atom_id res chain seq x y z
N MET A 1 -10.06 21.20 16.48
CA MET A 1 -10.01 20.22 15.36
C MET A 1 -9.28 20.80 14.15
N ARG A 2 -9.70 21.94 13.58
CA ARG A 2 -8.99 22.60 12.48
C ARG A 2 -7.50 22.89 12.76
N SER A 3 -7.17 23.40 13.95
CA SER A 3 -5.77 23.65 14.34
C SER A 3 -4.93 22.37 14.30
N VAL A 4 -5.40 21.30 14.94
CA VAL A 4 -4.72 19.99 14.96
C VAL A 4 -4.50 19.44 13.56
N ILE A 5 -5.47 19.56 12.65
CA ILE A 5 -5.32 19.13 11.25
C ILE A 5 -4.29 19.97 10.52
N MET A 6 -4.32 21.31 10.71
CA MET A 6 -3.36 22.20 10.06
C MET A 6 -1.94 22.01 10.59
N ASP A 7 -1.79 21.73 11.89
CA ASP A 7 -0.51 21.40 12.52
C ASP A 7 0.03 20.07 11.94
N ALA A 8 -0.82 19.04 11.84
CA ALA A 8 -0.48 17.76 11.23
C ALA A 8 -0.07 17.90 9.76
N LEU A 9 -0.84 18.65 8.96
CA LEU A 9 -0.50 18.92 7.56
C LEU A 9 0.79 19.74 7.44
N GLY A 10 1.03 20.67 8.36
CA GLY A 10 2.27 21.44 8.44
C GLY A 10 3.48 20.55 8.70
N GLU A 11 3.38 19.63 9.65
CA GLU A 11 4.42 18.66 9.98
C GLU A 11 4.71 17.72 8.80
N ILE A 12 3.67 17.16 8.18
CA ILE A 12 3.80 16.33 6.97
C ILE A 12 4.45 17.13 5.84
N SER A 13 3.99 18.36 5.60
CA SER A 13 4.52 19.21 4.54
C SER A 13 5.98 19.59 4.78
N GLY A 14 6.37 19.84 6.03
CA GLY A 14 7.76 20.08 6.41
C GLY A 14 8.64 18.90 6.04
N ARG A 15 8.26 17.69 6.47
CA ARG A 15 9.01 16.45 6.15
C ARG A 15 8.99 16.11 4.67
N ALA A 16 7.87 16.33 3.98
CA ALA A 16 7.76 16.09 2.55
C ALA A 16 8.73 16.96 1.74
N LYS A 17 9.08 18.15 2.23
CA LYS A 17 10.11 19.01 1.60
C LYS A 17 11.53 18.50 1.78
N GLU A 18 11.78 17.70 2.81
CA GLU A 18 13.09 17.09 3.07
C GLU A 18 13.32 15.83 2.23
N ILE A 19 12.27 15.30 1.60
CA ILE A 19 12.37 14.15 0.69
C ILE A 19 13.21 14.56 -0.52
N ASN A 20 14.28 13.82 -0.77
CA ASN A 20 15.02 13.94 -2.02
C ASN A 20 14.16 13.37 -3.16
N LEU A 21 13.43 14.26 -3.83
CA LEU A 21 12.52 13.87 -4.90
C LEU A 21 13.25 13.19 -6.07
N ILE A 22 14.51 13.55 -6.34
CA ILE A 22 15.29 12.92 -7.40
C ILE A 22 15.56 11.47 -7.04
N ASP A 23 16.04 11.18 -5.83
CA ASP A 23 16.29 9.81 -5.38
C ASP A 23 14.98 9.00 -5.34
N LEU A 24 13.91 9.58 -4.79
CA LEU A 24 12.61 8.91 -4.72
C LEU A 24 12.11 8.51 -6.11
N LEU A 25 12.14 9.42 -7.09
CA LEU A 25 11.59 9.17 -8.42
C LEU A 25 12.49 8.32 -9.29
N THR A 26 13.80 8.53 -9.24
CA THR A 26 14.75 7.91 -10.18
C THR A 26 15.34 6.61 -9.67
N ARG A 27 15.35 6.40 -8.35
CA ARG A 27 15.90 5.21 -7.71
C ARG A 27 14.82 4.42 -7.01
N ASP A 28 14.19 4.97 -5.98
CA ASP A 28 13.33 4.16 -5.10
C ASP A 28 12.09 3.61 -5.81
N ILE A 29 11.38 4.45 -6.59
CA ILE A 29 10.23 4.01 -7.39
C ILE A 29 10.66 3.07 -8.51
N VAL A 30 11.80 3.33 -9.14
CA VAL A 30 12.32 2.48 -10.23
C VAL A 30 12.70 1.10 -9.71
N ASP A 31 13.40 1.04 -8.57
CA ASP A 31 13.77 -0.19 -7.88
C ASP A 31 12.53 -0.97 -7.45
N LEU A 32 11.50 -0.29 -6.92
CA LEU A 32 10.23 -0.91 -6.55
C LEU A 32 9.50 -1.51 -7.75
N ILE A 33 9.36 -0.76 -8.84
CA ILE A 33 8.74 -1.26 -10.09
C ILE A 33 9.56 -2.42 -10.65
N GLY A 34 10.89 -2.31 -10.64
CA GLY A 34 11.81 -3.36 -11.07
C GLY A 34 11.60 -4.66 -10.28
N ALA A 35 11.53 -4.56 -8.95
CA ALA A 35 11.26 -5.71 -8.09
C ALA A 35 9.90 -6.36 -8.38
N HIS A 36 8.86 -5.57 -8.66
CA HIS A 36 7.54 -6.10 -9.06
C HIS A 36 7.58 -6.79 -10.43
N LEU A 37 8.28 -6.20 -11.42
CA LEU A 37 8.46 -6.81 -12.74
C LEU A 37 9.26 -8.12 -12.67
N ASP A 38 10.30 -8.17 -11.84
CA ASP A 38 11.11 -9.36 -11.64
C ASP A 38 10.32 -10.46 -10.92
N LEU A 39 9.51 -10.10 -9.92
CA LEU A 39 8.59 -11.02 -9.27
C LEU A 39 7.60 -11.62 -10.29
N PHE A 40 6.99 -10.77 -11.11
CA PHE A 40 6.07 -11.19 -12.17
C PHE A 40 6.75 -12.14 -13.16
N ARG A 41 7.92 -11.76 -13.72
CA ARG A 41 8.65 -12.56 -14.70
C ARG A 41 9.08 -13.91 -14.16
N ARG A 42 9.61 -13.97 -12.93
CA ARG A 42 10.00 -15.23 -12.29
C ARG A 42 8.81 -16.16 -12.12
N ASN A 43 7.68 -15.66 -11.65
CA ASN A 43 6.46 -16.44 -11.47
C ASN A 43 5.84 -16.85 -12.82
N GLN A 44 5.86 -15.99 -13.82
CA GLN A 44 5.42 -16.32 -15.18
C GLN A 44 6.29 -17.43 -15.80
N ALA A 45 7.61 -17.35 -15.65
CA ALA A 45 8.53 -18.38 -16.13
C ALA A 45 8.32 -19.72 -15.41
N ALA A 46 8.03 -19.70 -14.10
CA ALA A 46 7.70 -20.90 -13.32
C ALA A 46 6.39 -21.56 -13.76
N ILE A 47 5.41 -20.79 -14.21
CA ILE A 47 4.15 -21.34 -14.77
C ILE A 47 4.34 -21.83 -16.21
N GLY A 48 5.20 -21.17 -16.98
CA GLY A 48 5.50 -21.46 -18.38
C GLY A 48 4.95 -20.38 -19.32
N VAL A 49 5.87 -19.72 -20.04
CA VAL A 49 5.55 -18.59 -20.94
C VAL A 49 4.62 -19.02 -22.09
N ASP A 50 4.82 -20.21 -22.65
CA ASP A 50 3.98 -20.75 -23.73
C ASP A 50 2.56 -21.05 -23.26
N VAL A 51 2.40 -21.57 -22.04
CA VAL A 51 1.08 -21.80 -21.42
C VAL A 51 0.39 -20.46 -21.20
N MET A 52 1.11 -19.47 -20.67
CA MET A 52 0.57 -18.13 -20.48
C MET A 52 0.10 -17.51 -21.80
N ALA A 53 0.87 -17.66 -22.89
CA ALA A 53 0.51 -17.11 -24.19
C ALA A 53 -0.84 -17.65 -24.73
N THR A 54 -1.22 -18.88 -24.40
CA THR A 54 -2.48 -19.50 -24.87
C THR A 54 -3.74 -19.08 -24.11
N LEU A 55 -3.59 -18.52 -22.91
CA LEU A 55 -4.69 -18.20 -22.00
C LEU A 55 -5.28 -16.80 -22.27
N SER A 56 -6.54 -16.58 -21.89
CA SER A 56 -7.13 -15.24 -21.83
C SER A 56 -6.44 -14.38 -20.76
N THR A 57 -6.68 -13.07 -20.76
CA THR A 57 -6.11 -12.17 -19.75
C THR A 57 -6.58 -12.53 -18.34
N GLU A 58 -7.87 -12.88 -18.18
CA GLU A 58 -8.47 -13.27 -16.91
C GLU A 58 -7.90 -14.61 -16.41
N GLU A 59 -7.75 -15.58 -17.31
CA GLU A 59 -7.16 -16.88 -16.97
C GLU A 59 -5.69 -16.77 -16.58
N ARG A 60 -4.93 -15.86 -17.24
CA ARG A 60 -3.55 -15.56 -16.87
C ARG A 60 -3.48 -14.98 -15.45
N ASP A 61 -4.33 -13.99 -15.16
CA ASP A 61 -4.33 -13.31 -13.87
C ASP A 61 -4.71 -14.26 -12.73
N GLU A 62 -5.76 -15.06 -12.91
CA GLU A 62 -6.19 -16.03 -11.91
C GLU A 62 -5.12 -17.10 -11.66
N ARG A 63 -4.44 -17.56 -12.72
CA ARG A 63 -3.39 -18.57 -12.60
C ARG A 63 -2.12 -18.01 -11.94
N LEU A 64 -1.77 -16.76 -12.25
CA LEU A 64 -0.67 -16.05 -11.61
C LEU A 64 -0.97 -15.84 -10.11
N LYS A 65 -2.18 -15.41 -9.78
CA LYS A 65 -2.64 -15.25 -8.40
C LYS A 65 -2.53 -16.55 -7.61
N HIS A 66 -3.02 -17.67 -8.15
CA HIS A 66 -2.89 -18.98 -7.50
C HIS A 66 -1.42 -19.36 -7.25
N HIS A 67 -0.54 -19.11 -8.22
CA HIS A 67 0.88 -19.40 -8.08
C HIS A 67 1.54 -18.52 -7.01
N LEU A 68 1.25 -17.21 -6.99
CA LEU A 68 1.75 -16.27 -5.99
C LEU A 68 1.25 -16.57 -4.57
N ILE A 69 0.02 -17.08 -4.42
CA ILE A 69 -0.49 -17.56 -3.13
C ILE A 69 0.29 -18.79 -2.67
N ALA A 70 0.52 -19.74 -3.58
CA ALA A 70 1.27 -20.96 -3.27
C ALA A 70 2.74 -20.67 -2.92
N SER A 71 3.37 -19.70 -3.57
CA SER A 71 4.74 -19.25 -3.28
C SER A 71 4.83 -18.31 -2.07
N LYS A 72 3.69 -17.86 -1.53
CA LYS A 72 3.59 -16.82 -0.48
C LYS A 72 4.24 -15.49 -0.88
N GLU A 73 4.31 -15.22 -2.18
CA GLU A 73 4.82 -13.95 -2.72
C GLU A 73 3.69 -12.98 -3.09
N LEU A 74 2.41 -13.39 -2.99
CA LEU A 74 1.29 -12.48 -3.19
C LEU A 74 1.28 -11.39 -2.11
N HIS A 75 1.19 -10.12 -2.53
CA HIS A 75 1.09 -9.01 -1.61
C HIS A 75 -0.16 -9.15 -0.72
N PRO A 76 -0.07 -8.96 0.62
CA PRO A 76 -1.18 -9.23 1.53
C PRO A 76 -2.47 -8.49 1.18
N ALA A 77 -2.39 -7.27 0.66
CA ALA A 77 -3.57 -6.48 0.28
C ALA A 77 -4.40 -7.12 -0.85
N LEU A 78 -3.83 -8.03 -1.64
CA LEU A 78 -4.50 -8.65 -2.80
C LEU A 78 -5.18 -9.98 -2.45
N ILE A 79 -5.09 -10.43 -1.20
CA ILE A 79 -5.64 -11.73 -0.77
C ILE A 79 -7.16 -11.64 -0.60
N SER A 80 -7.63 -10.61 0.12
CA SER A 80 -9.04 -10.36 0.41
C SER A 80 -9.31 -8.90 0.79
N PRO A 81 -10.56 -8.42 0.72
CA PRO A 81 -10.91 -7.06 1.14
C PRO A 81 -10.55 -6.77 2.62
N GLU A 82 -10.65 -7.75 3.50
CA GLU A 82 -10.27 -7.60 4.91
C GLU A 82 -8.76 -7.44 5.08
N SER A 83 -7.98 -8.14 4.24
CA SER A 83 -6.52 -8.01 4.25
C SER A 83 -6.05 -6.68 3.66
N GLU A 84 -6.73 -6.18 2.62
CA GLU A 84 -6.53 -4.83 2.08
C GLU A 84 -6.75 -3.77 3.16
N TYR A 85 -7.89 -3.86 3.86
CA TYR A 85 -8.21 -2.94 4.96
C TYR A 85 -7.14 -2.97 6.07
N LYS A 86 -6.63 -4.15 6.44
CA LYS A 86 -5.54 -4.28 7.42
C LYS A 86 -4.23 -3.63 6.95
N VAL A 87 -3.90 -3.76 5.67
CA VAL A 87 -2.73 -3.08 5.10
C VAL A 87 -2.92 -1.57 5.16
N LEU A 88 -4.10 -1.05 4.83
CA LEU A 88 -4.40 0.38 4.96
C LEU A 88 -4.30 0.85 6.41
N GLN A 89 -4.82 0.09 7.38
CA GLN A 89 -4.66 0.39 8.81
C GLN A 89 -3.18 0.46 9.20
N GLN A 90 -2.34 -0.46 8.71
CA GLN A 90 -0.90 -0.46 9.00
C GLN A 90 -0.21 0.78 8.43
N LEU A 91 -0.51 1.15 7.17
CA LEU A 91 0.02 2.36 6.53
C LEU A 91 -0.39 3.61 7.31
N VAL A 92 -1.67 3.74 7.65
CA VAL A 92 -2.19 4.85 8.45
C VAL A 92 -1.55 4.88 9.83
N GLY A 93 -1.33 3.72 10.46
CA GLY A 93 -0.59 3.63 11.71
C GLY A 93 0.82 4.21 11.61
N GLY A 94 1.53 3.93 10.52
CA GLY A 94 2.84 4.52 10.24
C GLY A 94 2.77 6.05 10.08
N VAL A 95 1.78 6.56 9.34
CA VAL A 95 1.56 8.01 9.20
C VAL A 95 1.26 8.65 10.55
N LEU A 96 0.39 8.06 11.36
CA LEU A 96 0.06 8.58 12.69
C LEU A 96 1.26 8.59 13.63
N ALA A 97 2.22 7.66 13.48
CA ALA A 97 3.45 7.64 14.29
C ALA A 97 4.31 8.88 14.06
N ILE A 98 4.23 9.42 12.84
CA ILE A 98 4.99 10.58 12.40
C ILE A 98 4.27 11.88 12.78
N VAL A 99 2.94 11.87 12.70
CA VAL A 99 2.10 13.07 12.77
C VAL A 99 1.61 13.38 14.19
N LEU A 100 1.31 12.34 14.99
CA LEU A 100 0.80 12.55 16.34
C LEU A 100 1.90 13.01 17.28
N ARG A 101 1.57 13.96 18.16
CA ARG A 101 2.50 14.40 19.19
C ARG A 101 2.78 13.26 20.18
N PRO A 102 3.96 13.23 20.83
CA PRO A 102 4.32 12.13 21.74
C PRO A 102 3.27 11.85 22.83
N ARG A 103 2.59 12.89 23.33
CA ARG A 103 1.50 12.76 24.31
C ARG A 103 0.24 12.09 23.75
N GLU A 104 -0.09 12.35 22.49
CA GLU A 104 -1.28 11.81 21.82
C GLU A 104 -1.01 10.37 21.35
N ALA A 105 0.21 10.09 20.87
CA ALA A 105 0.66 8.76 20.48
C ALA A 105 0.71 7.76 21.65
N GLN A 106 0.92 8.24 22.89
CA GLN A 106 0.92 7.42 24.10
C GLN A 106 -0.47 7.00 24.56
N CYS A 107 -1.55 7.58 24.02
CA CYS A 107 -2.92 7.17 24.35
C CYS A 107 -3.42 6.11 23.35
N PRO A 108 -3.57 4.83 23.75
CA PRO A 108 -3.94 3.77 22.81
C PRO A 108 -5.32 3.96 22.18
N LEU A 109 -6.24 4.59 22.92
CA LEU A 109 -7.60 4.86 22.44
C LEU A 109 -7.60 5.92 21.33
N VAL A 110 -6.91 7.04 21.54
CA VAL A 110 -6.80 8.11 20.53
C VAL A 110 -6.10 7.58 19.29
N TRP A 111 -5.02 6.81 19.46
CA TRP A 111 -4.31 6.16 18.37
C TRP A 111 -5.22 5.26 17.54
N THR A 112 -5.97 4.37 18.20
CA THR A 112 -6.85 3.41 17.52
C THR A 112 -7.97 4.14 16.78
N ILE A 113 -8.64 5.09 17.44
CA ILE A 113 -9.73 5.87 16.84
C ILE A 113 -9.22 6.66 15.62
N ALA A 114 -8.09 7.36 15.75
CA ALA A 114 -7.51 8.11 14.64
C ALA A 114 -7.16 7.20 13.46
N ARG A 115 -6.57 6.03 13.73
CA ARG A 115 -6.22 5.06 12.69
C ARG A 115 -7.45 4.56 11.95
N GLU A 116 -8.49 4.15 12.68
CA GLU A 116 -9.73 3.69 12.05
C GLU A 116 -10.40 4.80 11.24
N ILE A 117 -10.55 6.01 11.80
CA ILE A 117 -11.20 7.14 11.12
C ILE A 117 -10.48 7.49 9.82
N VAL A 118 -9.15 7.61 9.85
CA VAL A 118 -8.38 7.95 8.65
C VAL A 118 -8.41 6.79 7.64
N THR A 119 -8.35 5.54 8.10
CA THR A 119 -8.42 4.38 7.21
C THR A 119 -9.77 4.31 6.50
N CYS A 120 -10.88 4.39 7.24
CA CYS A 120 -12.21 4.15 6.67
C CYS A 120 -12.80 5.37 5.95
N LEU A 121 -12.53 6.60 6.39
CA LEU A 121 -13.12 7.81 5.81
C LEU A 121 -12.22 8.49 4.77
N VAL A 122 -10.93 8.17 4.73
CA VAL A 122 -9.98 8.81 3.79
C VAL A 122 -9.34 7.76 2.88
N MET A 123 -8.64 6.78 3.45
CA MET A 123 -7.87 5.83 2.62
C MET A 123 -8.77 4.90 1.81
N GLN A 124 -9.77 4.26 2.42
CA GLN A 124 -10.65 3.32 1.71
C GLN A 124 -11.39 4.00 0.54
N PRO A 125 -11.99 5.19 0.69
CA PRO A 125 -12.59 5.89 -0.45
C PRO A 125 -11.60 6.23 -1.56
N LEU A 126 -10.36 6.62 -1.22
CA LEU A 126 -9.32 6.90 -2.21
C LEU A 126 -8.90 5.66 -2.99
N ILE A 127 -8.77 4.51 -2.32
CA ILE A 127 -8.45 3.24 -2.99
C ILE A 127 -9.60 2.79 -3.89
N ASN A 128 -10.84 2.86 -3.41
CA ASN A 128 -12.02 2.54 -4.21
C ASN A 128 -12.14 3.44 -5.46
N LEU A 129 -11.66 4.68 -5.37
CA LEU A 129 -11.60 5.60 -6.51
C LEU A 129 -10.50 5.21 -7.52
N ALA A 130 -9.35 4.77 -7.04
CA ALA A 130 -8.21 4.37 -7.88
C ALA A 130 -8.41 3.00 -8.55
N SER A 131 -9.16 2.11 -7.93
CA SER A 131 -9.50 0.79 -8.44
C SER A 131 -11.02 0.61 -8.45
N PRO A 132 -11.75 1.25 -9.40
CA PRO A 132 -13.18 1.05 -9.52
C PRO A 132 -13.47 -0.41 -9.89
N ALA A 133 -14.46 -0.99 -9.21
CA ALA A 133 -14.96 -2.33 -9.49
C ALA A 133 -15.60 -2.44 -10.88
#